data_AF-A0A1A0MVB8-F1
#
_entry.id   AF-A0A1A0MVB8-F1
#
_cell.length_a   1.000
_cell.length_b   1.000
_cell.length_c   1.000
_cell.angle_alpha   90.00
_cell.angle_beta   90.00
_cell.angle_gamma   90.00
#
_symmetry.space_group_name_H-M   'P 1'
#
loop_
_entity.id
_entity.type
_entity.pdbx_description
1 polymer ?
#
loop_
_entity_poly.entity_id
_entity_poly.type
_entity_poly.pdbx_seq_one_letter_code
_entity_poly.pdbx_strand_id
1 'polypeptide(L)'
;MNKAERLWRLRDGVLAWLYELRIEGQTISQALPEPFMAATAWSDAEVTHQELNAAVEWLMEEGYVNGHGTMQRVVIRPRLTPYGEKYAASGRSVRDLPGVIEVNSPYLHIEGSSGVAVAFGSNNVTQNVNVQQKVEQARALAGAIERALPAIADEQVRSDAEQLALEIRAESQSAEPKQGKFKELATKAMTAIATAAGTEFGKAIIDTALPLLS
;
A
#
# COMPACT_ATOMS: atom_id res chain seq x y z
N MET A 1 -11.44 33.14 20.02
CA MET A 1 -10.63 32.00 19.51
C MET A 1 -9.87 31.38 20.67
N ASN A 2 -9.88 30.05 20.80
CA ASN A 2 -9.09 29.38 21.84
C ASN A 2 -7.62 29.23 21.39
N LYS A 3 -6.70 28.99 22.33
CA LYS A 3 -5.24 28.93 22.02
C LYS A 3 -4.88 27.82 21.01
N ALA A 4 -5.56 26.69 21.06
CA ALA A 4 -5.28 25.56 20.16
C ALA A 4 -5.71 25.87 18.72
N GLU A 5 -6.89 26.45 18.54
CA GLU A 5 -7.42 26.90 17.26
C GLU A 5 -6.53 27.97 16.64
N ARG A 6 -6.01 28.91 17.44
CA ARG A 6 -5.03 29.91 16.98
C ARG A 6 -3.78 29.25 16.40
N LEU A 7 -3.21 28.27 17.11
CA LEU A 7 -2.00 27.58 16.65
C LEU A 7 -2.22 26.78 15.36
N TRP A 8 -3.39 26.15 15.21
CA TRP A 8 -3.74 25.46 13.96
C TRP A 8 -3.84 26.42 12.78
N ARG A 9 -4.54 27.55 12.95
CA ARG A 9 -4.62 28.58 11.91
C ARG A 9 -3.25 29.17 11.56
N LEU A 10 -2.36 29.31 12.55
CA LEU A 10 -1.00 29.76 12.30
C LEU A 10 -0.22 28.75 11.45
N ARG A 11 -0.36 27.44 11.70
CA ARG A 11 0.29 26.40 10.87
C ARG A 11 -0.23 26.42 9.44
N ASP A 12 -1.53 26.53 9.25
CA ASP A 12 -2.16 26.66 7.92
C ASP A 12 -1.66 27.91 7.19
N GLY A 13 -1.66 29.05 7.87
CA GLY A 13 -1.18 30.32 7.33
C GLY A 13 0.30 30.26 6.94
N VAL A 14 1.15 29.67 7.79
CA VAL A 14 2.58 29.50 7.50
C VAL A 14 2.80 28.60 6.29
N LEU A 15 2.04 27.51 6.19
CA LEU A 15 2.15 26.59 5.06
C LEU A 15 1.76 27.30 3.75
N ALA A 16 0.66 28.06 3.74
CA ALA A 16 0.22 28.84 2.59
C ALA A 16 1.24 29.93 2.22
N TRP A 17 1.75 30.66 3.21
CA TRP A 17 2.76 31.69 3.00
C TRP A 17 4.06 31.15 2.39
N LEU A 18 4.56 30.01 2.88
CA LEU A 18 5.74 29.36 2.30
C LEU A 18 5.49 28.86 0.87
N TYR A 19 4.24 28.53 0.53
CA TYR A 19 3.85 28.14 -0.82
C TYR A 19 3.84 29.32 -1.78
N GLU A 20 3.30 30.48 -1.36
CA GLU A 20 3.36 31.72 -2.13
C GLU A 20 4.81 32.16 -2.39
N LEU A 21 5.65 32.18 -1.35
CA LEU A 21 7.08 32.48 -1.49
C LEU A 21 7.75 31.55 -2.51
N ARG A 22 7.37 30.26 -2.54
CA ARG A 22 7.88 29.30 -3.51
C ARG A 22 7.45 29.62 -4.93
N ILE A 23 6.18 29.98 -5.16
CA ILE A 23 5.65 30.40 -6.47
C ILE A 23 6.38 31.64 -6.97
N GLU A 24 6.63 32.60 -6.08
CA GLU A 24 7.36 33.83 -6.39
C GLU A 24 8.88 33.64 -6.53
N GLY A 25 9.39 32.42 -6.27
CA GLY A 25 10.83 32.13 -6.30
C GLY A 25 11.62 32.79 -5.18
N GLN A 26 10.94 33.29 -4.13
CA GLN A 26 11.56 33.92 -2.98
C GLN A 26 12.04 32.89 -1.97
N THR A 27 13.06 33.24 -1.20
CA THR A 27 13.55 32.42 -0.09
C THR A 27 13.79 33.30 1.12
N ILE A 28 13.47 32.77 2.30
CA ILE A 28 13.62 33.49 3.57
C ILE A 28 14.71 32.83 4.42
N SER A 29 15.47 33.63 5.15
CA SER A 29 16.46 33.12 6.09
C SER A 29 15.82 32.56 7.36
N GLN A 30 14.69 33.14 7.79
CA GLN A 30 13.90 32.73 8.95
C GLN A 30 12.47 33.25 8.78
N ALA A 31 11.51 32.61 9.45
CA ALA A 31 10.13 33.10 9.50
C ALA A 31 10.03 34.25 10.51
N LEU A 32 9.69 35.45 10.03
CA LEU A 32 9.51 36.65 10.85
C LEU A 32 8.03 37.06 10.87
N PRO A 33 7.49 37.50 12.03
CA PRO A 33 6.08 37.87 12.15
C PRO A 33 5.63 38.99 11.21
N GLU A 34 6.44 40.04 11.04
CA GLU A 34 6.07 41.19 10.20
C GLU A 34 5.90 40.80 8.72
N PRO A 35 6.87 40.14 8.05
CA PRO A 35 6.67 39.61 6.70
C PRO A 35 5.49 38.64 6.57
N PHE A 36 5.31 37.78 7.57
CA PHE A 36 4.20 36.82 7.60
C PHE A 36 2.84 37.53 7.65
N MET A 37 2.66 38.47 8.59
CA MET A 37 1.40 39.19 8.76
C MET A 37 1.08 40.08 7.56
N ALA A 38 2.10 40.70 6.95
CA ALA A 38 1.95 41.51 5.75
C ALA A 38 1.51 40.67 4.53
N ALA A 39 2.10 39.49 4.33
CA ALA A 39 1.77 38.60 3.21
C ALA A 39 0.39 37.93 3.38
N THR A 40 0.06 37.49 4.58
CA THR A 40 -1.17 36.69 4.84
C THR A 40 -2.41 37.52 5.18
N ALA A 41 -2.29 38.86 5.27
CA ALA A 41 -3.34 39.75 5.73
C ALA A 41 -3.98 39.27 7.06
N TRP A 42 -3.13 38.84 7.99
CA TRP A 42 -3.55 38.20 9.24
C TRP A 42 -4.45 39.11 10.07
N SER A 43 -5.71 38.71 10.26
CA SER A 43 -6.76 39.56 10.86
C SER A 43 -6.87 39.47 12.39
N ASP A 44 -6.13 38.56 13.03
CA ASP A 44 -6.17 38.31 14.47
C ASP A 44 -5.09 39.11 15.23
N ALA A 45 -5.05 38.97 16.56
CA ALA A 45 -4.02 39.57 17.42
C ALA A 45 -2.60 39.25 16.92
N GLU A 46 -1.69 40.21 17.13
CA GLU A 46 -0.29 40.20 16.70
C GLU A 46 0.37 38.83 16.91
N VAL A 47 1.05 38.33 15.88
CA VAL A 47 1.73 37.03 15.92
C VAL A 47 3.08 37.22 16.59
N THR A 48 3.34 36.48 17.66
CA THR A 48 4.65 36.53 18.32
C THR A 48 5.67 35.70 17.56
N HIS A 49 6.95 36.07 17.68
CA HIS A 49 8.06 35.32 17.09
C HIS A 49 8.12 33.87 17.60
N GLN A 50 7.70 33.65 18.85
CA GLN A 50 7.65 32.33 19.46
C GLN A 50 6.53 31.46 18.88
N GLU A 51 5.32 32.02 18.70
CA GLU A 51 4.19 31.31 18.09
C GLU A 51 4.49 30.91 16.65
N LEU A 52 5.09 31.83 15.87
CA LEU A 52 5.46 31.58 14.48
C LEU A 52 6.53 30.50 14.36
N ASN A 53 7.59 30.58 15.17
CA ASN A 53 8.62 29.55 15.18
C ASN A 53 8.07 28.18 15.60
N ALA A 54 7.19 28.12 16.60
CA ALA A 54 6.56 26.87 17.01
C ALA A 54 5.69 26.26 15.90
N ALA A 55 5.04 27.09 15.08
CA ALA A 55 4.29 26.61 13.92
C ALA A 55 5.22 26.03 12.84
N VAL A 56 6.32 26.72 12.53
CA VAL A 56 7.32 26.25 11.54
C VAL A 56 8.04 24.99 12.03
N GLU A 57 8.39 24.93 13.32
CA GLU A 57 9.02 23.76 13.95
C GLU A 57 8.10 22.54 13.84
N TRP A 58 6.81 22.70 14.17
CA TRP A 58 5.83 21.61 14.01
C TRP A 58 5.69 21.16 12.54
N LEU A 59 5.62 22.09 11.60
CA LEU A 59 5.55 21.75 10.17
C LEU A 59 6.82 21.03 9.68
N MET A 60 7.97 21.30 10.30
CA MET A 60 9.22 20.60 10.02
C MET A 60 9.22 19.19 10.61
N GLU A 61 8.76 19.02 11.84
CA GLU A 61 8.63 17.71 12.50
C GLU A 61 7.69 16.77 11.75
N GLU A 62 6.58 17.30 11.22
CA GLU A 62 5.60 16.56 10.42
C GLU A 62 6.02 16.38 8.94
N GLY A 63 7.18 16.91 8.54
CA GLY A 63 7.74 16.73 7.20
C GLY A 63 7.12 17.57 6.08
N TYR A 64 6.26 18.55 6.40
CA TYR A 64 5.76 19.52 5.42
C TYR A 64 6.85 20.54 5.03
N VAL A 65 7.72 20.88 5.97
CA VAL A 65 8.78 21.88 5.80
C VAL A 65 10.15 21.24 6.03
N ASN A 66 11.15 21.69 5.30
CA ASN A 66 12.56 21.39 5.52
C ASN A 66 13.30 22.67 5.92
N GLY A 67 14.33 22.54 6.75
CA GLY A 67 15.14 23.65 7.25
C GLY A 67 16.19 23.16 8.23
N HIS A 68 16.93 24.09 8.82
CA HIS A 68 17.90 23.78 9.87
C HIS A 68 17.39 24.28 11.22
N GLY A 69 17.02 23.35 12.11
CA GLY A 69 16.73 23.68 13.49
C GLY A 69 17.98 24.15 14.24
N THR A 70 17.85 25.20 15.03
CA THR A 70 18.90 25.68 15.94
C THR A 70 18.62 25.22 17.38
N MET A 71 19.64 25.30 18.25
CA MET A 71 19.47 25.06 19.69
C MET A 71 18.44 26.00 20.35
N GLN A 72 18.11 27.13 19.71
CA GLN A 72 17.12 28.11 20.16
C GLN A 72 15.70 27.82 19.61
N ARG A 73 15.47 26.65 19.00
CA ARG A 73 14.20 26.26 18.35
C ARG A 73 13.74 27.22 17.26
N VAL A 74 14.70 27.83 16.58
CA VAL A 74 14.45 28.62 15.36
C VAL A 74 14.78 27.75 14.16
N VAL A 75 13.87 27.69 13.18
CA VAL A 75 14.08 27.00 11.91
C VAL A 75 14.65 27.99 10.89
N ILE A 76 15.89 27.73 10.47
CA ILE A 76 16.61 28.52 9.47
C ILE A 76 16.33 27.97 8.07
N ARG A 77 16.15 28.90 7.12
CA ARG A 77 15.87 28.63 5.71
C ARG A 77 14.72 27.64 5.50
N PRO A 78 13.53 27.90 6.11
CA PRO A 78 12.39 27.03 5.94
C PRO A 78 11.97 27.00 4.46
N ARG A 79 11.79 25.80 3.91
CA ARG A 79 11.32 25.56 2.55
C ARG A 79 10.36 24.39 2.53
N LEU A 80 9.34 24.43 1.68
CA LEU A 80 8.43 23.30 1.54
C LEU A 80 9.17 22.06 1.03
N THR A 81 8.81 20.90 1.57
CA THR A 81 9.13 19.60 0.96
C THR A 81 8.19 19.36 -0.23
N PRO A 82 8.48 18.39 -1.12
CA PRO A 82 7.51 17.98 -2.14
C PRO A 82 6.15 17.54 -1.56
N TYR A 83 6.14 17.03 -0.33
CA TYR A 83 4.91 16.68 0.39
C TYR A 83 4.15 17.93 0.86
N GLY A 84 4.85 18.87 1.50
CA GLY A 84 4.27 20.16 1.90
C GLY A 84 3.73 20.99 0.75
N GLU A 85 4.41 20.97 -0.39
CA GLU A 85 3.96 21.67 -1.61
C GLU A 85 2.65 21.09 -2.15
N LYS A 86 2.55 19.76 -2.25
CA LYS A 86 1.31 19.09 -2.66
C LYS A 86 0.16 19.35 -1.69
N TYR A 87 0.47 19.41 -0.39
CA TYR A 87 -0.54 19.65 0.64
C TYR A 87 -1.04 21.09 0.60
N ALA A 88 -0.13 22.07 0.55
CA ALA A 88 -0.44 23.49 0.41
C ALA A 88 -1.28 23.77 -0.85
N ALA A 89 -0.89 23.20 -1.99
CA ALA A 89 -1.63 23.32 -3.24
C ALA A 89 -3.04 22.72 -3.18
N SER A 90 -3.29 21.77 -2.28
CA SER A 90 -4.62 21.15 -2.12
C SER A 90 -5.59 22.00 -1.29
N GLY A 91 -5.13 23.08 -0.64
CA GLY A 91 -5.96 23.97 0.17
C GLY A 91 -6.54 23.33 1.45
N ARG A 92 -6.02 22.15 1.84
CA ARG A 92 -6.44 21.43 3.06
C ARG A 92 -5.75 22.00 4.29
N SER A 93 -6.41 21.93 5.45
CA SER A 93 -5.85 22.38 6.73
C SER A 93 -4.94 21.29 7.28
N VAL A 94 -3.76 21.63 7.79
CA VAL A 94 -2.86 20.67 8.46
C VAL A 94 -3.45 20.08 9.74
N ARG A 95 -4.57 20.65 10.23
CA ARG A 95 -5.39 20.08 11.30
C ARG A 95 -6.09 18.80 10.86
N ASP A 96 -6.37 18.67 9.56
CA ASP A 96 -6.94 17.47 8.98
C ASP A 96 -5.86 16.38 9.05
N LEU A 97 -5.87 15.65 10.17
CA LEU A 97 -4.95 14.55 10.47
C LEU A 97 -4.64 13.76 9.20
N PRO A 98 -3.39 13.73 8.70
CA PRO A 98 -3.00 12.78 7.67
C PRO A 98 -3.00 11.40 8.31
N GLY A 99 -4.17 10.77 8.40
CA GLY A 99 -4.32 9.49 9.11
C GLY A 99 -5.70 9.15 9.61
N VAL A 100 -6.68 10.07 9.59
CA VAL A 100 -8.09 9.68 9.64
C VAL A 100 -8.69 10.04 8.29
N ILE A 101 -8.29 9.27 7.28
CA ILE A 101 -9.32 8.86 6.33
C ILE A 101 -10.36 8.20 7.25
N GLU A 102 -11.57 8.74 7.34
CA GLU A 102 -12.71 7.95 7.78
C GLU A 102 -12.82 6.82 6.76
N VAL A 103 -12.01 5.78 6.94
CA VAL A 103 -12.07 4.62 6.09
C VAL A 103 -13.34 3.96 6.56
N ASN A 104 -14.42 4.17 5.80
CA ASN A 104 -15.71 3.53 6.04
C ASN A 104 -15.65 2.00 5.86
N SER A 105 -14.45 1.42 5.81
CA SER A 105 -14.15 0.00 5.78
C SER A 105 -12.64 -0.19 6.01
N PRO A 106 -12.15 -0.70 7.17
CA PRO A 106 -10.71 -0.96 7.42
C PRO A 106 -10.12 -2.07 6.53
N TYR A 107 -10.82 -2.46 5.46
CA TYR A 107 -10.42 -3.48 4.51
C TYR A 107 -9.78 -2.81 3.29
N LEU A 108 -8.46 -2.94 3.20
CA LEU A 108 -7.72 -2.60 1.98
C LEU A 108 -8.04 -3.68 0.92
N HIS A 109 -9.00 -3.40 0.04
CA HIS A 109 -9.35 -4.31 -1.06
C HIS A 109 -8.38 -4.07 -2.23
N ILE A 110 -7.41 -4.97 -2.40
CA ILE A 110 -6.47 -4.96 -3.53
C ILE A 110 -6.96 -5.99 -4.55
N GLU A 111 -7.53 -5.54 -5.66
CA GLU A 111 -7.83 -6.38 -6.82
C GLU A 111 -6.69 -6.31 -7.85
N GLY A 112 -6.30 -7.46 -8.41
CA GLY A 112 -5.40 -7.53 -9.57
C GLY A 112 -3.89 -7.51 -9.29
N SER A 113 -3.45 -7.57 -8.02
CA SER A 113 -2.02 -7.65 -7.70
C SER A 113 -1.54 -9.12 -7.65
N SER A 114 -0.63 -9.50 -8.55
CA SER A 114 0.00 -10.84 -8.59
C SER A 114 1.26 -10.94 -7.71
N GLY A 115 1.36 -10.14 -6.65
CA GLY A 115 2.52 -10.15 -5.77
C GLY A 115 2.49 -9.02 -4.74
N VAL A 116 1.68 -9.16 -3.70
CA VAL A 116 1.72 -8.24 -2.55
C VAL A 116 2.74 -8.78 -1.55
N ALA A 117 3.95 -8.22 -1.56
CA ALA A 117 4.94 -8.46 -0.52
C ALA A 117 4.56 -7.63 0.73
N VAL A 118 3.64 -8.14 1.54
CA VAL A 118 3.43 -7.61 2.90
C VAL A 118 4.56 -8.14 3.77
N ALA A 119 5.27 -7.24 4.46
CA ALA A 119 6.44 -7.56 5.26
C ALA A 119 6.21 -8.77 6.18
N PHE A 120 7.07 -9.80 6.06
CA PHE A 120 7.08 -10.96 6.95
C PHE A 120 7.25 -10.48 8.42
N GLY A 121 6.23 -10.67 9.26
CA GLY A 121 6.29 -10.35 10.70
C GLY A 121 5.25 -9.36 11.24
N SER A 122 4.26 -8.92 10.45
CA SER A 122 3.17 -8.08 10.96
C SER A 122 2.14 -8.91 11.76
N ASN A 123 2.09 -8.73 13.09
CA ASN A 123 1.26 -9.51 14.02
C ASN A 123 -0.28 -9.34 13.85
N ASN A 124 -0.75 -8.42 13.00
CA ASN A 124 -2.17 -8.08 12.87
C ASN A 124 -2.71 -8.15 11.42
N VAL A 125 -2.04 -8.90 10.53
CA VAL A 125 -2.50 -9.05 9.14
C VAL A 125 -3.16 -10.41 8.95
N THR A 126 -4.46 -10.41 8.65
CA THR A 126 -5.19 -11.59 8.18
C THR A 126 -5.30 -11.50 6.66
N GLN A 127 -4.47 -12.25 5.94
CA GLN A 127 -4.57 -12.35 4.49
C GLN A 127 -5.80 -13.21 4.15
N ASN A 128 -6.90 -12.56 3.79
CA ASN A 128 -8.06 -13.25 3.23
C ASN A 128 -7.73 -13.60 1.76
N VAL A 129 -6.96 -14.67 1.56
CA VAL A 129 -6.80 -15.26 0.23
C VAL A 129 -8.17 -15.78 -0.17
N ASN A 130 -8.75 -15.20 -1.22
CA ASN A 130 -10.10 -15.52 -1.67
C ASN A 130 -10.21 -17.03 -1.94
N VAL A 131 -10.81 -17.77 -1.00
CA VAL A 131 -10.91 -19.24 -1.04
C VAL A 131 -11.66 -19.67 -2.31
N GLN A 132 -12.60 -18.87 -2.79
CA GLN A 132 -13.32 -19.13 -4.05
C GLN A 132 -12.37 -19.09 -5.26
N GLN A 133 -11.48 -18.10 -5.34
CA GLN A 133 -10.50 -18.01 -6.42
C GLN A 133 -9.53 -19.21 -6.41
N LYS A 134 -9.09 -19.65 -5.23
CA LYS A 134 -8.25 -20.87 -5.09
C LYS A 134 -8.99 -22.13 -5.51
N VAL A 135 -10.29 -22.24 -5.21
CA VAL A 135 -11.14 -23.35 -5.67
C VAL A 135 -11.28 -23.36 -7.19
N GLU A 136 -11.47 -22.20 -7.82
CA GLU A 136 -11.54 -22.09 -9.28
C GLU A 136 -10.21 -22.48 -9.94
N GLN A 137 -9.08 -22.01 -9.39
CA GLN A 137 -7.74 -22.38 -9.85
C GLN A 137 -7.48 -23.89 -9.70
N ALA A 138 -7.90 -24.49 -8.58
CA ALA A 138 -7.81 -25.94 -8.37
C ALA A 138 -8.64 -26.72 -9.41
N ARG A 139 -9.85 -26.25 -9.74
CA ARG A 139 -10.67 -26.86 -10.80
C ARG A 139 -10.02 -26.74 -12.18
N ALA A 140 -9.39 -25.61 -12.48
CA ALA A 140 -8.66 -25.41 -13.72
C ALA A 140 -7.47 -26.37 -13.84
N LEU A 141 -6.74 -26.59 -12.74
CA LEU A 141 -5.65 -27.57 -12.67
C LEU A 141 -6.15 -29.00 -12.92
N ALA A 142 -7.22 -29.43 -12.25
CA ALA A 142 -7.81 -30.75 -12.49
C ALA A 142 -8.22 -30.93 -13.96
N GLY A 143 -8.87 -29.93 -14.55
CA GLY A 143 -9.26 -29.95 -15.96
C GLY A 143 -8.07 -29.90 -16.94
N ALA A 144 -6.91 -29.36 -16.55
CA ALA A 144 -5.69 -29.42 -17.35
C ALA A 144 -5.07 -30.82 -17.32
N ILE A 145 -5.03 -31.46 -16.15
CA ILE A 145 -4.55 -32.83 -15.98
C ILE A 145 -5.43 -33.81 -16.77
N GLU A 146 -6.75 -33.71 -16.63
CA GLU A 146 -7.71 -34.58 -17.34
C GLU A 146 -7.56 -34.50 -18.88
N ARG A 147 -7.31 -33.29 -19.41
CA ARG A 147 -7.06 -33.10 -20.85
C ARG A 147 -5.74 -33.72 -21.32
N ALA A 148 -4.77 -33.88 -20.43
CA ALA A 148 -3.48 -34.46 -20.75
C ALA A 148 -3.49 -36.00 -20.69
N LEU A 149 -4.40 -36.61 -19.93
CA LEU A 149 -4.47 -38.07 -19.74
C LEU A 149 -4.39 -38.89 -21.04
N PRO A 150 -5.12 -38.55 -22.13
CA PRO A 150 -5.09 -39.33 -23.36
C PRO A 150 -3.72 -39.34 -24.06
N ALA A 151 -2.87 -38.35 -23.78
CA ALA A 151 -1.52 -38.23 -24.35
C ALA A 151 -0.45 -38.96 -23.52
N ILE A 152 -0.77 -39.43 -22.32
CA ILE A 152 0.17 -40.15 -21.46
C ILE A 152 0.20 -41.61 -21.89
N ALA A 153 1.33 -42.06 -22.45
CA ALA A 153 1.52 -43.44 -22.91
C ALA A 153 1.75 -44.44 -21.76
N ASP A 154 2.36 -43.98 -20.66
CA ASP A 154 2.65 -44.80 -19.48
C ASP A 154 1.38 -44.97 -18.63
N GLU A 155 0.94 -46.22 -18.45
CA GLU A 155 -0.29 -46.55 -17.72
C GLU A 155 -0.20 -46.18 -16.23
N GLN A 156 0.97 -46.34 -15.61
CA GLN A 156 1.16 -46.00 -14.20
C GLN A 156 1.09 -44.48 -14.02
N VAL A 157 1.76 -43.73 -14.89
CA VAL A 157 1.73 -42.26 -14.86
C VAL A 157 0.32 -41.73 -15.15
N ARG A 158 -0.43 -42.39 -16.06
CA ARG A 158 -1.82 -42.03 -16.34
C ARG A 158 -2.71 -42.26 -15.13
N SER A 159 -2.61 -43.43 -14.48
CA SER A 159 -3.36 -43.75 -13.26
C SER A 159 -3.05 -42.78 -12.11
N ASP A 160 -1.78 -42.44 -11.91
CA ASP A 160 -1.36 -41.50 -10.88
C ASP A 160 -1.90 -40.08 -11.16
N ALA A 161 -1.91 -39.66 -12.43
CA ALA A 161 -2.48 -38.38 -12.85
C ALA A 161 -4.02 -38.34 -12.72
N GLU A 162 -4.70 -39.44 -13.04
CA GLU A 162 -6.15 -39.60 -12.82
C GLU A 162 -6.50 -39.46 -11.34
N GLN A 163 -5.76 -40.17 -10.48
CA GLN A 163 -5.94 -40.08 -9.04
C GLN A 163 -5.71 -38.65 -8.54
N LEU A 164 -4.67 -37.96 -9.04
CA LEU A 164 -4.37 -36.59 -8.67
C LEU A 164 -5.49 -35.62 -9.07
N ALA A 165 -6.05 -35.75 -10.28
CA ALA A 165 -7.18 -34.93 -10.72
C ALA A 165 -8.41 -35.16 -9.82
N LEU A 166 -8.69 -36.41 -9.44
CA LEU A 166 -9.77 -36.76 -8.51
C LEU A 166 -9.57 -36.15 -7.12
N GLU A 167 -8.36 -36.21 -6.57
CA GLU A 167 -8.02 -35.59 -5.27
C GLU A 167 -8.24 -34.07 -5.29
N ILE A 168 -7.83 -33.40 -6.37
CA ILE A 168 -8.04 -31.96 -6.56
C ILE A 168 -9.53 -31.63 -6.66
N ARG A 169 -10.30 -32.42 -7.42
CA ARG A 169 -11.75 -32.22 -7.53
C ARG A 169 -12.46 -32.42 -6.20
N ALA A 170 -12.15 -33.49 -5.48
CA ALA A 170 -12.74 -33.78 -4.18
C ALA A 170 -12.50 -32.65 -3.18
N GLU A 171 -11.28 -32.13 -3.11
CA GLU A 171 -10.95 -31.00 -2.24
C GLU A 171 -11.65 -29.70 -2.70
N SER A 172 -11.81 -29.48 -4.01
CA SER A 172 -12.53 -28.33 -4.58
C SER A 172 -14.05 -28.35 -4.41
N GLN A 173 -14.61 -29.51 -4.01
CA GLN A 173 -16.03 -29.72 -3.74
C GLN A 173 -16.32 -29.90 -2.24
N SER A 174 -15.28 -29.91 -1.41
CA SER A 174 -15.42 -29.98 0.05
C SER A 174 -16.21 -28.79 0.59
N ALA A 175 -17.01 -29.02 1.63
CA ALA A 175 -17.71 -27.96 2.36
C ALA A 175 -16.72 -26.96 3.01
N GLU A 176 -15.51 -27.42 3.32
CA GLU A 176 -14.41 -26.61 3.83
C GLU A 176 -13.12 -26.93 3.05
N PRO A 177 -12.86 -26.24 1.93
CA PRO A 177 -11.65 -26.44 1.13
C PRO A 177 -10.40 -25.99 1.90
N LYS A 178 -9.40 -26.88 2.04
CA LYS A 178 -8.16 -26.58 2.76
C LYS A 178 -7.09 -26.08 1.80
N GLN A 179 -6.68 -24.83 1.97
CA GLN A 179 -5.64 -24.21 1.13
C GLN A 179 -4.30 -24.99 1.14
N GLY A 180 -3.88 -25.50 2.30
CA GLY A 180 -2.66 -26.30 2.42
C GLY A 180 -2.67 -27.53 1.51
N LYS A 181 -3.84 -28.17 1.35
CA LYS A 181 -3.98 -29.31 0.45
C LYS A 181 -3.90 -28.93 -1.03
N PHE A 182 -4.48 -27.80 -1.44
CA PHE A 182 -4.33 -27.34 -2.83
C PHE A 182 -2.86 -27.09 -3.20
N LYS A 183 -2.07 -26.55 -2.27
CA LYS A 183 -0.64 -26.34 -2.46
C LYS A 183 0.13 -27.67 -2.59
N GLU A 184 -0.18 -28.65 -1.74
CA GLU A 184 0.41 -29.99 -1.82
C GLU A 184 0.07 -30.67 -3.15
N LEU A 185 -1.20 -30.63 -3.57
CA LEU A 185 -1.66 -31.23 -4.82
C LEU A 185 -1.07 -30.54 -6.06
N ALA A 186 -0.96 -29.21 -6.05
CA ALA A 186 -0.30 -28.46 -7.12
C ALA A 186 1.20 -28.79 -7.22
N THR A 187 1.86 -28.98 -6.08
CA THR A 187 3.27 -29.40 -6.04
C THR A 187 3.44 -30.79 -6.64
N LYS A 188 2.57 -31.75 -6.25
CA LYS A 188 2.55 -33.09 -6.83
C LYS A 188 2.33 -33.06 -8.34
N ALA A 189 1.41 -32.22 -8.84
CA ALA A 189 1.15 -32.08 -10.27
C ALA A 189 2.41 -31.63 -11.02
N MET A 190 3.09 -30.59 -10.55
CA MET A 190 4.32 -30.12 -11.17
C MET A 190 5.42 -31.19 -11.19
N THR A 191 5.57 -31.97 -10.12
CA THR A 191 6.59 -33.03 -10.07
C THR A 191 6.24 -34.21 -10.97
N ALA A 192 4.97 -34.60 -11.06
CA ALA A 192 4.53 -35.72 -11.88
C ALA A 192 4.67 -35.42 -13.39
N ILE A 193 4.58 -34.15 -13.76
CA ILE A 193 4.58 -33.68 -15.16
C ILE A 193 5.96 -33.19 -15.60
N ALA A 194 6.97 -33.26 -14.73
CA ALA A 194 8.36 -32.96 -15.06
C ALA A 194 8.87 -33.74 -16.30
N THR A 195 8.30 -34.93 -16.58
CA THR A 195 8.59 -35.75 -17.76
C THR A 195 7.94 -35.23 -19.06
N ALA A 196 6.84 -34.47 -18.97
CA ALA A 196 6.15 -33.84 -20.09
C ALA A 196 6.45 -32.33 -20.20
N ALA A 197 7.42 -31.83 -19.43
CA ALA A 197 7.88 -30.45 -19.46
C ALA A 197 8.38 -30.09 -20.88
N GLY A 198 7.68 -29.17 -21.55
CA GLY A 198 7.95 -28.76 -22.94
C GLY A 198 6.82 -29.06 -23.92
N THR A 199 5.86 -29.90 -23.54
CA THR A 199 4.61 -30.11 -24.30
C THR A 199 3.58 -29.02 -24.00
N GLU A 200 2.61 -28.82 -24.89
CA GLU A 200 1.50 -27.88 -24.68
C GLU A 200 0.70 -28.23 -23.41
N PHE A 201 0.51 -29.53 -23.15
CA PHE A 201 -0.12 -30.04 -21.92
C PHE A 201 0.71 -29.75 -20.66
N GLY A 202 2.03 -29.97 -20.71
CA GLY A 202 2.92 -29.66 -19.60
C GLY A 202 2.90 -28.17 -19.24
N LYS A 203 2.88 -27.29 -20.25
CA LYS A 203 2.73 -25.84 -20.05
C LYS A 203 1.38 -25.50 -19.40
N ALA A 204 0.28 -26.02 -19.94
CA ALA A 204 -1.05 -25.75 -19.41
C ALA A 204 -1.20 -26.19 -17.93
N ILE A 205 -0.54 -27.27 -17.53
CA ILE A 205 -0.58 -27.74 -16.14
C ILE A 205 0.32 -26.90 -15.24
N ILE A 206 1.50 -26.48 -15.70
CA ILE A 206 2.36 -25.55 -14.95
C ILE A 206 1.65 -24.21 -14.75
N ASP A 207 1.04 -23.65 -15.81
CA ASP A 207 0.35 -22.35 -15.76
C ASP A 207 -0.85 -22.38 -14.81
N THR A 208 -1.55 -23.51 -14.70
CA THR A 208 -2.68 -23.68 -13.77
C THR A 208 -2.26 -24.06 -12.35
N ALA A 209 -1.10 -24.68 -12.16
CA ALA A 209 -0.57 -25.02 -10.84
C ALA A 209 0.11 -23.83 -10.14
N LEU A 210 0.79 -22.96 -10.90
CA LEU A 210 1.60 -21.85 -10.36
C LEU A 210 0.82 -20.94 -9.38
N PRO A 211 -0.43 -20.52 -9.68
CA PRO A 211 -1.21 -19.67 -8.79
C PRO A 211 -1.61 -20.35 -7.47
N LEU A 212 -1.58 -21.68 -7.38
CA LEU A 212 -1.95 -22.43 -6.18
C LEU A 212 -0.79 -22.54 -5.17
N LEU A 213 0.45 -22.25 -5.59
CA LEU A 213 1.66 -22.39 -4.78
C LEU A 213 2.02 -21.14 -3.98
N SER A 214 1.60 -19.97 -4.50
CA SER A 214 1.67 -18.67 -3.82
C SER A 214 0.70 -18.61 -2.65
#